data_AF-A0A5E6U2I6-F1
#
_entry.id   AF-A0A5E6U2I6-F1
#
_cell.length_a   1.000
_cell.length_b   1.000
_cell.length_c   1.000
_cell.angle_alpha   90.00
_cell.angle_beta   90.00
_cell.angle_gamma   90.00
#
_symmetry.space_group_name_H-M   'P 1'
#
loop_
_entity.id
_entity.type
_entity.pdbx_description
1 polymer ?
#
loop_
_entity_poly.entity_id
_entity_poly.type
_entity_poly.pdbx_seq_one_letter_code
_entity_poly.pdbx_strand_id
1 'polypeptide(L)'
;MKGLSMTWRQLGCALLLAGGAATCMAAPVDMPDCSDNDFGAFFSAFAKSEALQQSLVADPLIEQRIYPGRKQPRVSIRKLTPEQRPSLALLQPAKRVERGLVVEQDGTRQMVLRDSKGELLKVYTFTRGQCWVLSRIDDWSLEGFFTGRKEKVAGELDVERARVYEGLGRAGLYDNPGQLMNAALNSLLSAAGKGNNEAAVQAVILIFSGEAERLPDSTIVQLLESAMSTERDAGAMLAHFVCYGEEYAENLTCQNPGKALQALQQSAKLESPRGLVDLGYAYEQGKLGQQDNARAMACYQQAALEASGYRDSAVDGIKRLNDKGLNEDPSQSCL
;
A
#
# COMPACT_ATOMS: atom_id res chain seq x y z
N MET A 1 -17.95 -26.58 59.43
CA MET A 1 -16.64 -26.25 58.83
C MET A 1 -16.78 -26.17 57.32
N LYS A 2 -17.07 -24.98 56.79
CA LYS A 2 -16.91 -24.57 55.38
C LYS A 2 -16.78 -23.04 55.42
N GLY A 3 -15.57 -22.53 55.23
CA GLY A 3 -15.26 -21.10 55.31
C GLY A 3 -15.52 -20.41 53.97
N LEU A 4 -16.37 -19.39 54.00
CA LEU A 4 -16.40 -18.30 53.02
C LEU A 4 -15.19 -17.38 53.27
N SER A 5 -14.43 -17.05 52.23
CA SER A 5 -13.54 -15.89 52.25
C SER A 5 -13.87 -14.98 51.07
N MET A 6 -14.70 -13.97 51.34
CA MET A 6 -14.87 -12.79 50.49
C MET A 6 -13.64 -11.90 50.65
N THR A 7 -13.04 -11.50 49.54
CA THR A 7 -11.90 -10.59 49.45
C THR A 7 -12.34 -9.15 49.71
N TRP A 8 -11.84 -8.54 50.78
CA TRP A 8 -11.93 -7.10 51.01
C TRP A 8 -10.74 -6.40 50.35
N ARG A 9 -10.99 -5.66 49.26
CA ARG A 9 -10.10 -4.58 48.81
C ARG A 9 -10.46 -3.35 49.63
N GLN A 10 -9.58 -2.93 50.56
CA GLN A 10 -9.62 -1.59 51.12
C GLN A 10 -8.47 -0.76 50.55
N LEU A 11 -8.84 0.39 50.00
CA LEU A 11 -7.94 1.47 49.60
C LEU A 11 -7.24 2.04 50.84
N GLY A 12 -5.91 2.11 50.81
CA GLY A 12 -5.12 2.86 51.79
C GLY A 12 -4.72 4.22 51.23
N CYS A 13 -5.57 5.24 51.37
CA CYS A 13 -5.11 6.63 51.39
C CYS A 13 -4.79 6.99 52.84
N ALA A 14 -3.51 7.17 53.16
CA ALA A 14 -3.11 7.65 54.48
C ALA A 14 -3.48 9.14 54.61
N LEU A 15 -4.45 9.45 55.48
CA LEU A 15 -4.76 10.81 55.92
C LEU A 15 -3.76 11.22 57.00
N LEU A 16 -2.81 12.09 56.65
CA LEU A 16 -2.12 12.95 57.62
C LEU A 16 -2.66 14.38 57.46
N LEU A 17 -3.50 14.77 58.43
CA LEU A 17 -3.98 16.14 58.57
C LEU A 17 -2.89 17.00 59.21
N ALA A 18 -2.08 17.67 58.38
CA ALA A 18 -1.48 18.96 58.68
C ALA A 18 -0.94 19.57 57.37
N GLY A 19 -1.54 20.69 56.97
CA GLY A 19 -1.18 21.55 55.82
C GLY A 19 -0.03 21.09 54.91
N GLY A 20 -0.38 20.45 53.80
CA GLY A 20 0.57 20.12 52.73
C GLY A 20 -0.20 19.53 51.56
N ALA A 21 0.06 20.03 50.35
CA ALA A 21 -0.59 19.55 49.13
C ALA A 21 -0.50 18.02 49.05
N ALA A 22 -1.63 17.36 48.90
CA ALA A 22 -1.69 15.92 48.67
C ALA A 22 -1.14 15.64 47.27
N THR A 23 0.17 15.44 47.15
CA THR A 23 0.77 14.81 45.97
C THR A 23 0.49 13.32 46.08
N CYS A 24 -0.51 12.85 45.34
CA CYS A 24 -0.65 11.43 45.06
C CYS A 24 0.62 10.99 44.32
N MET A 25 1.57 10.36 45.03
CA MET A 25 2.67 9.69 44.38
C MET A 25 2.07 8.55 43.56
N ALA A 26 2.20 8.64 42.24
CA ALA A 26 1.89 7.53 41.35
C ALA A 26 2.68 6.30 41.80
N ALA A 27 2.06 5.12 41.73
CA ALA A 27 2.75 3.87 42.01
C ALA A 27 4.04 3.79 41.15
N PRO A 28 5.14 3.22 41.67
CA PRO A 28 6.36 3.07 40.90
C PRO A 28 6.03 2.29 39.62
N VAL A 29 6.39 2.87 38.48
CA VAL A 29 6.23 2.21 37.19
C VAL A 29 7.28 1.11 37.13
N ASP A 30 6.85 -0.14 36.96
CA ASP A 30 7.76 -1.25 36.70
C ASP A 30 8.48 -0.96 35.37
N MET A 31 9.71 -0.48 35.49
CA MET A 31 10.53 -0.12 34.34
C MET A 31 11.00 -1.41 33.64
N PRO A 32 10.91 -1.48 32.30
CA PRO A 32 11.48 -2.61 31.58
C PRO A 32 12.99 -2.65 31.83
N ASP A 33 13.58 -3.84 31.73
CA ASP A 33 15.03 -3.96 31.73
C ASP A 33 15.60 -3.26 30.49
N CYS A 34 16.14 -2.06 30.72
CA CYS A 34 16.73 -1.23 29.68
C CYS A 34 18.22 -1.49 29.50
N SER A 35 18.79 -2.51 30.16
CA SER A 35 20.20 -2.89 30.02
C SER A 35 20.46 -3.69 28.73
N ASP A 36 19.51 -4.55 28.36
CA ASP A 36 19.57 -5.32 27.13
C ASP A 36 19.17 -4.47 25.92
N ASN A 37 19.95 -4.53 24.84
CA ASN A 37 19.69 -3.79 23.60
C ASN A 37 18.52 -4.37 22.76
N ASP A 38 17.61 -5.10 23.41
CA ASP A 38 16.44 -5.68 22.77
C ASP A 38 15.34 -4.64 22.61
N PHE A 39 15.33 -3.97 21.45
CA PHE A 39 14.30 -3.01 21.10
C PHE A 39 12.90 -3.63 21.02
N GLY A 40 12.80 -4.90 20.59
CA GLY A 40 11.53 -5.60 20.47
C GLY A 40 10.89 -5.88 21.83
N ALA A 41 11.69 -6.34 22.80
CA ALA A 41 11.26 -6.52 24.18
C ALA A 41 10.84 -5.19 24.82
N PHE A 42 11.66 -4.14 24.64
CA PHE A 42 11.33 -2.79 25.09
C PHE A 42 9.98 -2.31 24.50
N PHE A 43 9.82 -2.37 23.17
CA PHE A 43 8.62 -1.87 22.52
C PHE A 43 7.38 -2.67 22.96
N SER A 44 7.50 -3.99 23.14
CA SER A 44 6.42 -4.84 23.66
C SER A 44 5.95 -4.38 25.04
N ALA A 45 6.87 -4.00 25.94
CA ALA A 45 6.53 -3.45 27.25
C ALA A 45 5.92 -2.03 27.14
N PHE A 46 6.57 -1.14 26.38
CA PHE A 46 6.12 0.23 26.12
C PHE A 46 4.70 0.27 25.52
N ALA A 47 4.43 -0.57 24.53
CA ALA A 47 3.14 -0.66 23.85
C ALA A 47 1.99 -1.05 24.79
N LYS A 48 2.26 -1.82 25.85
CA LYS A 48 1.22 -2.32 26.78
C LYS A 48 0.97 -1.41 27.97
N SER A 49 1.91 -0.56 28.35
CA SER A 49 1.86 0.23 29.59
C SER A 49 1.66 1.71 29.32
N GLU A 50 0.51 2.25 29.73
CA GLU A 50 0.24 3.69 29.68
C GLU A 50 1.24 4.49 30.52
N ALA A 51 1.66 3.93 31.66
CA ALA A 51 2.65 4.57 32.51
C ALA A 51 4.04 4.67 31.84
N LEU A 52 4.44 3.65 31.07
CA LEU A 52 5.65 3.73 30.24
C LEU A 52 5.47 4.69 29.06
N GLN A 53 4.28 4.74 28.46
CA GLN A 53 3.94 5.70 27.40
C GLN A 53 3.94 7.15 27.87
N GLN A 54 3.76 7.41 29.17
CA GLN A 54 3.86 8.75 29.75
C GLN A 54 5.31 9.11 30.14
N SER A 55 6.10 8.15 30.61
CA SER A 55 7.43 8.37 31.16
C SER A 55 8.58 8.23 30.15
N LEU A 56 8.48 7.30 29.19
CA LEU A 56 9.53 7.00 28.21
C LEU A 56 9.30 7.74 26.89
N VAL A 57 9.05 9.04 26.99
CA VAL A 57 8.86 9.95 25.87
C VAL A 57 9.74 11.18 26.08
N ALA A 58 10.48 11.57 25.04
CA ALA A 58 11.36 12.72 25.08
C ALA A 58 10.59 14.02 25.38
N ASP A 59 11.25 14.95 26.07
CA ASP A 59 10.76 16.30 26.29
C ASP A 59 11.78 17.32 25.72
N PRO A 60 11.44 18.05 24.64
CA PRO A 60 10.18 17.99 23.90
C PRO A 60 10.07 16.75 23.00
N LEU A 61 8.84 16.30 22.78
CA LEU A 61 8.54 15.32 21.73
C LEU A 61 8.42 16.04 20.38
N ILE A 62 9.03 15.51 19.33
CA ILE A 62 8.85 16.04 17.97
C ILE A 62 7.63 15.40 17.32
N GLU A 63 6.71 16.20 16.80
CA GLU A 63 5.59 15.73 15.99
C GLU A 63 5.66 16.36 14.60
N GLN A 64 5.63 15.53 13.56
CA GLN A 64 5.33 15.95 12.21
C GLN A 64 3.91 15.55 11.86
N ARG A 65 3.12 16.47 11.30
CA ARG A 65 1.75 16.18 10.88
C ARG A 65 1.40 16.85 9.57
N ILE A 66 0.61 16.14 8.78
CA ILE A 66 0.08 16.61 7.50
C ILE A 66 -1.32 17.24 7.66
N TYR A 67 -1.56 18.31 6.91
CA TYR A 67 -2.82 19.05 6.90
C TYR A 67 -3.26 19.39 5.47
N PRO A 68 -4.57 19.55 5.24
CA PRO A 68 -5.09 20.04 3.97
C PRO A 68 -4.47 21.39 3.59
N GLY A 69 -4.15 21.57 2.31
CA GLY A 69 -3.63 22.82 1.76
C GLY A 69 -4.32 23.20 0.45
N ARG A 70 -4.14 24.44 0.00
CA ARG A 70 -4.85 24.98 -1.19
C ARG A 70 -4.35 24.44 -2.53
N LYS A 71 -3.04 24.16 -2.64
CA LYS A 71 -2.41 23.64 -3.86
C LYS A 71 -1.73 22.30 -3.63
N GLN A 72 -1.09 22.17 -2.48
CA GLN A 72 -0.42 20.96 -2.01
C GLN A 72 -0.66 20.82 -0.50
N PRO A 73 -0.58 19.60 0.06
CA PRO A 73 -0.61 19.39 1.49
C PRO A 73 0.40 20.26 2.24
N ARG A 74 0.07 20.63 3.47
CA ARG A 74 0.98 21.34 4.38
C ARG A 74 1.49 20.37 5.42
N VAL A 75 2.81 20.31 5.57
CA VAL A 75 3.45 19.53 6.64
C VAL A 75 3.93 20.50 7.72
N SER A 76 3.58 20.23 8.97
CA SER A 76 4.00 21.02 10.13
C SER A 76 4.84 20.15 11.05
N ILE A 77 5.94 20.71 11.56
CA ILE A 77 6.78 20.10 12.59
C ILE A 77 6.65 20.93 13.86
N ARG A 78 6.32 20.28 14.97
CA ARG A 78 6.08 20.89 16.27
C ARG A 78 6.91 20.20 17.35
N LYS A 79 7.31 20.98 18.35
CA LYS A 79 7.85 20.50 19.63
C LYS A 79 6.70 20.48 20.63
N LEU A 80 6.40 19.31 21.18
CA LEU A 80 5.28 19.10 22.10
C LEU A 80 5.78 18.99 23.53
N THR A 81 5.19 19.79 24.42
CA THR A 81 5.30 19.61 25.87
C THR A 81 4.49 18.39 26.32
N PRO A 82 4.69 17.86 27.54
CA PRO A 82 3.94 16.71 28.04
C PRO A 82 2.41 16.81 27.89
N GLU A 83 1.84 18.00 28.09
CA GLU A 83 0.39 18.26 28.03
C GLU A 83 -0.15 18.27 26.60
N GLN A 84 0.72 18.46 25.60
CA GLN A 84 0.36 18.53 24.19
C GLN A 84 0.52 17.19 23.46
N ARG A 85 1.13 16.19 24.11
CA ARG A 85 1.43 14.89 23.48
C ARG A 85 0.15 14.17 23.08
N PRO A 86 0.08 13.57 21.88
CA PRO A 86 -1.07 12.77 21.47
C PRO A 86 -1.16 11.49 22.31
N SER A 87 -2.36 10.93 22.42
CA SER A 87 -2.53 9.62 23.04
C SER A 87 -1.80 8.54 22.26
N LEU A 88 -1.07 7.67 22.98
CA LEU A 88 -0.39 6.50 22.44
C LEU A 88 -1.23 5.21 22.56
N ALA A 89 -2.50 5.32 22.93
CA ALA A 89 -3.38 4.16 23.18
C ALA A 89 -3.52 3.22 21.98
N LEU A 90 -3.36 3.71 20.74
CA LEU A 90 -3.38 2.87 19.53
C LEU A 90 -2.17 1.92 19.44
N LEU A 91 -1.12 2.14 20.22
CA LEU A 91 -0.02 1.18 20.37
C LEU A 91 -0.39 0.00 21.28
N GLN A 92 -1.52 0.04 21.99
CA GLN A 92 -1.91 -1.08 22.85
C GLN A 92 -2.42 -2.26 22.01
N PRO A 93 -2.02 -3.51 22.30
CA PRO A 93 -2.44 -4.68 21.52
C PRO A 93 -3.96 -4.81 21.35
N ALA A 94 -4.72 -4.59 22.43
CA ALA A 94 -6.18 -4.66 22.39
C ALA A 94 -6.79 -3.61 21.44
N LYS A 95 -6.27 -2.38 21.46
CA LYS A 95 -6.73 -1.28 20.59
C LYS A 95 -6.35 -1.48 19.14
N ARG A 96 -5.18 -2.06 18.87
CA ARG A 96 -4.80 -2.44 17.50
C ARG A 96 -5.75 -3.47 16.93
N VAL A 97 -6.05 -4.54 17.67
CA VAL A 97 -6.98 -5.58 17.23
C VAL A 97 -8.38 -5.01 17.00
N GLU A 98 -8.90 -4.19 17.94
CA GLU A 98 -10.21 -3.52 17.82
C GLU A 98 -10.32 -2.67 16.54
N ARG A 99 -9.21 -2.07 16.10
CA ARG A 99 -9.16 -1.14 14.97
C ARG A 99 -8.60 -1.75 13.68
N GLY A 100 -8.20 -3.02 13.69
CA GLY A 100 -7.56 -3.66 12.54
C GLY A 100 -6.21 -3.03 12.17
N LEU A 101 -5.46 -2.54 13.16
CA LEU A 101 -4.16 -1.90 12.95
C LEU A 101 -3.02 -2.91 13.00
N VAL A 102 -2.08 -2.76 12.08
CA VAL A 102 -0.82 -3.50 12.03
C VAL A 102 0.29 -2.62 12.58
N VAL A 103 1.18 -3.23 13.35
CA VAL A 103 2.43 -2.59 13.77
C VAL A 103 3.60 -3.40 13.25
N GLU A 104 4.53 -2.73 12.59
CA GLU A 104 5.74 -3.34 12.03
C GLU A 104 6.96 -2.52 12.43
N GLN A 105 8.08 -3.23 12.66
CA GLN A 105 9.34 -2.56 12.94
C GLN A 105 10.00 -2.20 11.62
N ASP A 106 10.36 -0.93 11.46
CA ASP A 106 11.11 -0.43 10.32
C ASP A 106 12.52 -0.03 10.78
N GLY A 107 13.54 -0.73 10.26
CA GLY A 107 14.91 -0.60 10.73
C GLY A 107 15.10 -0.96 12.22
N THR A 108 15.95 -0.22 12.92
CA THR A 108 16.41 -0.56 14.29
C THR A 108 15.72 0.21 15.41
N ARG A 109 14.95 1.25 15.07
CA ARG A 109 14.43 2.21 16.07
C ARG A 109 13.07 2.82 15.71
N GLN A 110 12.42 2.33 14.67
CA GLN A 110 11.13 2.84 14.25
C GLN A 110 10.06 1.76 14.30
N MET A 111 8.87 2.16 14.70
CA MET A 111 7.67 1.36 14.62
C MET A 111 6.65 2.08 13.75
N VAL A 112 6.20 1.41 12.70
CA VAL A 112 5.17 1.90 11.81
C VAL A 112 3.84 1.31 12.25
N LEU A 113 2.85 2.16 12.48
CA LEU A 113 1.48 1.79 12.78
C LEU A 113 0.62 2.19 11.59
N ARG A 114 -0.09 1.24 11.00
CA ARG A 114 -0.93 1.46 9.82
C ARG A 114 -2.19 0.62 9.85
N ASP A 115 -3.19 1.01 9.06
CA ASP A 115 -4.32 0.15 8.73
C ASP A 115 -4.19 -0.45 7.31
N SER A 116 -5.13 -1.31 6.94
CA SER A 116 -5.18 -1.96 5.64
C SER A 116 -5.81 -1.11 4.53
N LYS A 117 -6.27 0.11 4.82
CA LYS A 117 -7.00 1.00 3.89
C LYS A 117 -6.21 2.28 3.56
N GLY A 118 -5.06 2.46 4.19
CA GLY A 118 -4.25 3.69 4.11
C GLY A 118 -4.86 4.87 4.88
N GLU A 119 -5.89 4.70 5.71
CA GLU A 119 -6.52 5.82 6.43
C GLU A 119 -5.66 6.32 7.59
N LEU A 120 -4.89 5.42 8.20
CA LEU A 120 -3.93 5.68 9.27
C LEU A 120 -2.52 5.25 8.86
N LEU A 121 -1.56 6.16 9.04
CA LEU A 121 -0.13 5.91 8.93
C LEU A 121 0.62 6.76 9.95
N LYS A 122 1.25 6.13 10.93
CA LYS A 122 2.09 6.80 11.94
C LYS A 122 3.42 6.09 12.06
N VAL A 123 4.51 6.86 12.11
CA VAL A 123 5.85 6.35 12.38
C VAL A 123 6.32 6.86 13.74
N TYR A 124 6.64 5.95 14.64
CA TYR A 124 7.15 6.23 15.97
C TYR A 124 8.66 5.98 15.96
N THR A 125 9.45 7.04 16.12
CA THR A 125 10.91 6.94 16.16
C THR A 125 11.41 7.06 17.59
N PHE A 126 12.24 6.10 17.99
CA PHE A 126 12.85 6.03 19.31
C PHE A 126 14.34 6.41 19.25
N THR A 127 14.84 7.02 20.30
CA THR A 127 16.27 7.24 20.50
C THR A 127 16.76 6.49 21.73
N ARG A 128 18.05 6.14 21.72
CA ARG A 128 18.67 5.40 22.81
C ARG A 128 19.40 6.35 23.74
N GLY A 129 18.99 6.36 25.00
CA GLY A 129 19.80 6.80 26.14
C GLY A 129 20.03 5.61 27.08
N GLN A 130 19.89 5.84 28.39
CA GLN A 130 19.87 4.75 29.38
C GLN A 130 18.67 3.80 29.20
N CYS A 131 17.57 4.30 28.64
CA CYS A 131 16.49 3.50 28.07
C CYS A 131 16.17 4.00 26.66
N TRP A 132 15.41 3.22 25.89
CA TRP A 132 14.76 3.71 24.70
C TRP A 132 13.66 4.72 25.08
N VAL A 133 13.60 5.83 24.34
CA VAL A 133 12.59 6.88 24.55
C VAL A 133 11.97 7.25 23.22
N LEU A 134 10.65 7.43 23.18
CA LEU A 134 9.96 7.93 22.00
C LEU A 134 10.36 9.39 21.78
N SER A 135 11.06 9.68 20.68
CA SER A 135 11.58 11.02 20.41
C SER A 135 10.83 11.76 19.32
N ARG A 136 10.14 11.01 18.42
CA ARG A 136 9.43 11.60 17.29
C ARG A 136 8.23 10.76 16.87
N ILE A 137 7.16 11.45 16.47
CA ILE A 137 5.98 10.89 15.80
C ILE A 137 5.83 11.58 14.45
N ASP A 138 5.84 10.82 13.36
CA ASP A 138 5.41 11.30 12.05
C ASP A 138 3.99 10.77 11.80
N ASP A 139 3.00 11.65 11.88
CA ASP A 139 1.59 11.35 11.62
C ASP A 139 1.22 11.76 10.19
N TRP A 140 1.25 10.76 9.32
CA TRP A 140 0.92 10.89 7.90
C TRP A 140 -0.55 10.62 7.59
N SER A 141 -1.34 10.28 8.61
CA SER A 141 -2.78 10.05 8.46
C SER A 141 -3.45 11.31 7.90
N LEU A 142 -4.23 11.17 6.83
CA LEU A 142 -4.86 12.30 6.12
C LEU A 142 -6.13 12.81 6.81
N GLU A 143 -6.06 13.05 8.12
CA GLU A 143 -7.16 13.57 8.92
C GLU A 143 -7.68 14.91 8.34
N GLY A 144 -8.98 15.01 8.13
CA GLY A 144 -9.62 16.23 7.64
C GLY A 144 -9.55 16.46 6.12
N PHE A 145 -8.78 15.67 5.35
CA PHE A 145 -8.67 15.85 3.89
C PHE A 145 -9.98 15.60 3.13
N PHE A 146 -10.79 14.67 3.65
CA PHE A 146 -11.98 14.18 2.97
C PHE A 146 -13.28 14.50 3.70
N THR A 147 -13.23 15.33 4.75
CA THR A 147 -14.40 15.63 5.61
C THR A 147 -15.55 16.23 4.81
N GLY A 148 -16.73 15.63 4.95
CA GLY A 148 -17.97 16.10 4.29
C GLY A 148 -18.05 15.80 2.80
N ARG A 149 -17.03 15.14 2.21
CA ARG A 149 -17.05 14.73 0.81
C ARG A 149 -17.77 13.40 0.66
N LYS A 150 -18.50 13.27 -0.45
CA LYS A 150 -19.19 12.03 -0.83
C LYS A 150 -18.60 11.52 -2.12
N GLU A 151 -18.42 10.20 -2.18
CA GLU A 151 -18.00 9.50 -3.40
C GLU A 151 -19.09 9.63 -4.48
N LYS A 152 -18.74 10.09 -5.67
CA LYS A 152 -19.57 9.99 -6.88
C LYS A 152 -19.34 8.67 -7.60
N VAL A 153 -18.09 8.23 -7.63
CA VAL A 153 -17.64 6.93 -8.14
C VAL A 153 -17.09 6.13 -6.97
N ALA A 154 -17.39 4.82 -6.95
CA ALA A 154 -16.93 3.93 -5.89
C ALA A 154 -15.40 4.00 -5.73
N GLY A 155 -14.94 4.23 -4.50
CA GLY A 155 -13.51 4.27 -4.18
C GLY A 155 -12.78 5.54 -4.64
N GLU A 156 -13.45 6.56 -5.18
CA GLU A 156 -12.76 7.75 -5.69
C GLU A 156 -11.94 8.50 -4.62
N LEU A 157 -12.42 8.53 -3.37
CA LEU A 157 -11.70 9.19 -2.27
C LEU A 157 -10.49 8.38 -1.81
N ASP A 158 -10.54 7.05 -1.96
CA ASP A 158 -9.41 6.18 -1.69
C ASP A 158 -8.33 6.33 -2.78
N VAL A 159 -8.72 6.47 -4.04
CA VAL A 159 -7.78 6.81 -5.13
C VAL A 159 -7.15 8.18 -4.90
N GLU A 160 -7.91 9.18 -4.47
CA GLU A 160 -7.36 10.49 -4.13
C GLU A 160 -6.37 10.42 -2.96
N ARG A 161 -6.68 9.62 -1.92
CA ARG A 161 -5.76 9.32 -0.82
C ARG A 161 -4.45 8.71 -1.34
N ALA A 162 -4.53 7.75 -2.25
CA ALA A 162 -3.36 7.15 -2.88
C ALA A 162 -2.48 8.20 -3.57
N ARG A 163 -3.08 9.08 -4.39
CA ARG A 163 -2.35 10.14 -5.09
C ARG A 163 -1.66 11.12 -4.14
N VAL A 164 -2.27 11.43 -2.99
CA VAL A 164 -1.63 12.28 -1.98
C VAL A 164 -0.38 11.58 -1.43
N TYR A 165 -0.47 10.30 -1.07
CA TYR A 165 0.68 9.55 -0.58
C TYR A 165 1.78 9.37 -1.64
N GLU A 166 1.42 9.05 -2.88
CA GLU A 166 2.35 8.97 -4.01
C GLU A 166 3.09 10.29 -4.21
N GLY A 167 2.36 11.41 -4.20
CA GLY A 167 2.95 12.74 -4.31
C GLY A 167 3.92 13.04 -3.17
N LEU A 168 3.60 12.64 -1.93
CA LEU A 168 4.48 12.84 -0.78
C LEU A 168 5.75 11.99 -0.87
N GLY A 169 5.62 10.69 -1.14
CA GLY A 169 6.79 9.81 -1.15
C GLY A 169 7.69 10.02 -2.37
N ARG A 170 7.15 10.38 -3.54
CA ARG A 170 7.95 10.74 -4.72
C ARG A 170 8.60 12.12 -4.64
N ALA A 171 8.15 13.00 -3.74
CA ALA A 171 8.75 14.31 -3.58
C ALA A 171 10.22 14.24 -3.09
N GLY A 172 10.62 13.14 -2.45
CA GLY A 172 11.97 12.98 -1.90
C GLY A 172 12.28 13.94 -0.75
N LEU A 173 11.25 14.55 -0.14
CA LEU A 173 11.38 15.57 0.91
C LEU A 173 11.26 15.01 2.33
N TYR A 174 10.77 13.79 2.47
CA TYR A 174 10.34 13.23 3.73
C TYR A 174 10.96 11.87 4.00
N ASP A 175 11.14 11.57 5.28
CA ASP A 175 11.60 10.26 5.72
C ASP A 175 10.56 9.17 5.38
N ASN A 176 11.04 7.94 5.20
CA ASN A 176 10.23 6.74 4.95
C ASN A 176 9.33 6.82 3.70
N PRO A 177 9.87 7.18 2.50
CA PRO A 177 9.06 7.24 1.28
C PRO A 177 8.39 5.91 0.92
N GLY A 178 9.01 4.77 1.25
CA GLY A 178 8.39 3.45 1.05
C GLY A 178 7.13 3.23 1.88
N GLN A 179 7.06 3.77 3.11
CA GLN A 179 5.85 3.67 3.94
C GLN A 179 4.70 4.52 3.37
N LEU A 180 5.03 5.66 2.76
CA LEU A 180 4.07 6.46 2.01
C LEU A 180 3.57 5.70 0.77
N MET A 181 4.46 5.05 0.01
CA MET A 181 4.05 4.21 -1.13
C MET A 181 3.18 3.03 -0.70
N ASN A 182 3.48 2.38 0.42
CA ASN A 182 2.66 1.30 0.97
C ASN A 182 1.27 1.80 1.41
N ALA A 183 1.18 3.01 1.97
CA ALA A 183 -0.11 3.62 2.27
C ALA A 183 -0.90 3.99 1.01
N ALA A 184 -0.22 4.39 -0.06
CA ALA A 184 -0.83 4.56 -1.38
C ALA A 184 -1.39 3.23 -1.91
N LEU A 185 -0.59 2.15 -1.86
CA LEU A 185 -1.02 0.81 -2.25
C LEU A 185 -2.25 0.35 -1.45
N ASN A 186 -2.25 0.48 -0.12
CA ASN A 186 -3.40 0.11 0.70
C ASN A 186 -4.66 0.93 0.36
N SER A 187 -4.48 2.20 -0.02
CA SER A 187 -5.57 3.05 -0.48
C SER A 187 -6.13 2.57 -1.83
N LEU A 188 -5.27 2.21 -2.79
CA LEU A 188 -5.68 1.65 -4.08
C LEU A 188 -6.38 0.29 -3.92
N LEU A 189 -5.89 -0.56 -3.02
CA LEU A 189 -6.53 -1.85 -2.69
C LEU A 189 -7.90 -1.66 -2.04
N SER A 190 -8.04 -0.66 -1.17
CA SER A 190 -9.36 -0.28 -0.61
C SER A 190 -10.32 0.19 -1.70
N ALA A 191 -9.85 1.00 -2.65
CA ALA A 191 -10.65 1.44 -3.79
C ALA A 191 -11.05 0.25 -4.71
N ALA A 192 -10.10 -0.64 -5.00
CA ALA A 192 -10.35 -1.85 -5.78
C ALA A 192 -11.38 -2.76 -5.11
N GLY A 193 -11.31 -2.92 -3.78
CA GLY A 193 -12.31 -3.65 -2.99
C GLY A 193 -13.72 -3.03 -3.02
N LYS A 194 -13.84 -1.76 -3.39
CA LYS A 194 -15.12 -1.07 -3.66
C LYS A 194 -15.58 -1.22 -5.12
N GLY A 195 -14.87 -1.97 -5.96
CA GLY A 195 -15.18 -2.18 -7.38
C GLY A 195 -14.52 -1.17 -8.32
N ASN A 196 -13.52 -0.41 -7.86
CA ASN A 196 -12.78 0.51 -8.72
C ASN A 196 -11.68 -0.24 -9.50
N ASN A 197 -11.99 -0.63 -10.74
CA ASN A 197 -11.08 -1.40 -11.58
C ASN A 197 -9.84 -0.61 -12.02
N GLU A 198 -9.97 0.70 -12.24
CA GLU A 198 -8.83 1.60 -12.51
C GLU A 198 -7.84 1.55 -11.34
N ALA A 199 -8.33 1.60 -10.10
CA ALA A 199 -7.49 1.50 -8.91
C ALA A 199 -6.81 0.12 -8.78
N ALA A 200 -7.48 -0.96 -9.20
CA ALA A 200 -6.88 -2.29 -9.24
C ALA A 200 -5.68 -2.32 -10.19
N VAL A 201 -5.80 -1.73 -11.38
CA VAL A 201 -4.68 -1.60 -12.33
C VAL A 201 -3.57 -0.70 -11.77
N GLN A 202 -3.91 0.44 -11.16
CA GLN A 202 -2.93 1.34 -10.54
C GLN A 202 -2.16 0.66 -9.41
N ALA A 203 -2.81 -0.17 -8.59
CA ALA A 203 -2.13 -0.94 -7.55
C ALA A 203 -1.08 -1.87 -8.14
N VAL A 204 -1.40 -2.58 -9.24
CA VAL A 204 -0.46 -3.47 -9.93
C VAL A 204 0.70 -2.69 -10.55
N ILE A 205 0.43 -1.53 -11.16
CA ILE A 205 1.48 -0.65 -11.70
C ILE A 205 2.45 -0.21 -10.60
N LEU A 206 1.93 0.19 -9.43
CA LEU A 206 2.75 0.64 -8.30
C LEU A 206 3.61 -0.49 -7.72
N ILE A 207 3.13 -1.73 -7.76
CA ILE A 207 3.91 -2.92 -7.38
C ILE A 207 5.01 -3.19 -8.40
N PHE A 208 4.67 -3.19 -9.70
CA PHE A 208 5.64 -3.46 -10.77
C PHE A 208 6.70 -2.37 -10.93
N SER A 209 6.45 -1.14 -10.48
CA SER A 209 7.49 -0.10 -10.42
C SER A 209 8.52 -0.35 -9.30
N GLY A 210 8.22 -1.25 -8.36
CA GLY A 210 9.05 -1.53 -7.19
C GLY A 210 8.98 -0.43 -6.11
N GLU A 211 8.04 0.52 -6.24
CA GLU A 211 7.89 1.63 -5.29
C GLU A 211 7.15 1.22 -4.01
N ALA A 212 6.27 0.23 -4.08
CA ALA A 212 5.52 -0.31 -2.95
C ALA A 212 5.82 -1.80 -2.71
N GLU A 213 5.41 -2.30 -1.54
CA GLU A 213 5.54 -3.70 -1.16
C GLU A 213 4.84 -4.62 -2.17
N ARG A 214 5.53 -5.69 -2.53
CA ARG A 214 5.04 -6.69 -3.47
C ARG A 214 3.89 -7.49 -2.86
N LEU A 215 2.79 -7.62 -3.61
CA LEU A 215 1.67 -8.50 -3.22
C LEU A 215 1.91 -9.96 -3.60
N PRO A 216 1.18 -10.91 -2.98
CA PRO A 216 1.13 -12.29 -3.47
C PRO A 216 0.62 -12.37 -4.92
N ASP A 217 1.16 -13.30 -5.71
CA ASP A 217 0.81 -13.48 -7.12
C ASP A 217 -0.68 -13.70 -7.33
N SER A 218 -1.32 -14.45 -6.42
CA SER A 218 -2.76 -14.67 -6.44
C SER A 218 -3.56 -13.37 -6.34
N THR A 219 -3.07 -12.41 -5.56
CA THR A 219 -3.72 -11.10 -5.40
C THR A 219 -3.53 -10.24 -6.65
N ILE A 220 -2.33 -10.24 -7.25
CA ILE A 220 -2.07 -9.54 -8.51
C ILE A 220 -2.98 -10.09 -9.63
N VAL A 221 -3.08 -11.42 -9.74
CA VAL A 221 -3.98 -12.07 -10.69
C VAL A 221 -5.44 -11.67 -10.46
N GLN A 222 -5.93 -11.70 -9.22
CA GLN A 222 -7.31 -11.32 -8.91
C GLN A 222 -7.63 -9.86 -9.28
N LEU A 223 -6.71 -8.93 -9.01
CA LEU A 223 -6.87 -7.51 -9.35
C LEU A 223 -6.99 -7.31 -10.86
N LEU A 224 -6.15 -7.99 -11.64
CA LEU A 224 -6.17 -7.88 -13.10
C LEU A 224 -7.38 -8.60 -13.72
N GLU A 225 -7.79 -9.74 -13.16
CA GLU A 225 -9.00 -10.45 -13.58
C GLU A 225 -10.27 -9.63 -13.32
N SER A 226 -10.37 -8.92 -12.19
CA SER A 226 -11.52 -8.04 -11.94
C SER A 226 -11.55 -6.83 -12.89
N ALA A 227 -10.37 -6.37 -13.33
CA ALA A 227 -10.22 -5.19 -14.15
C ALA A 227 -10.34 -5.46 -15.66
N MET A 228 -10.03 -6.66 -16.17
CA MET A 228 -9.93 -6.94 -17.61
C MET A 228 -11.22 -6.72 -18.41
N SER A 229 -12.38 -6.66 -17.77
CA SER A 229 -13.65 -6.36 -18.45
C SER A 229 -13.88 -4.87 -18.70
N THR A 230 -13.17 -3.97 -18.00
CA THR A 230 -13.37 -2.51 -18.12
C THR A 230 -12.08 -1.75 -18.42
N GLU A 231 -10.94 -2.24 -17.96
CA GLU A 231 -9.64 -1.62 -18.17
C GLU A 231 -8.94 -2.27 -19.35
N ARG A 232 -8.79 -1.51 -20.45
CA ARG A 232 -8.32 -2.06 -21.73
C ARG A 232 -6.97 -2.76 -21.63
N ASP A 233 -6.05 -2.27 -20.79
CA ASP A 233 -4.69 -2.82 -20.65
C ASP A 233 -4.57 -3.93 -19.61
N ALA A 234 -5.59 -4.15 -18.76
CA ALA A 234 -5.52 -5.15 -17.69
C ALA A 234 -5.37 -6.57 -18.23
N GLY A 235 -6.01 -6.89 -19.35
CA GLY A 235 -5.86 -8.20 -20.00
C GLY A 235 -4.44 -8.45 -20.51
N ALA A 236 -3.79 -7.44 -21.09
CA ALA A 236 -2.39 -7.54 -21.51
C ALA A 236 -1.43 -7.68 -20.32
N MET A 237 -1.66 -6.93 -19.24
CA MET A 237 -0.90 -7.07 -17.99
C MET A 237 -1.07 -8.46 -17.39
N LEU A 238 -2.30 -9.00 -17.37
CA LEU A 238 -2.57 -10.34 -16.85
C LEU A 238 -1.87 -11.40 -17.68
N ALA A 239 -1.95 -11.30 -19.01
CA ALA A 239 -1.32 -12.25 -19.92
C ALA A 239 0.20 -12.32 -19.72
N HIS A 240 0.85 -11.16 -19.61
CA HIS A 240 2.27 -11.09 -19.30
C HIS A 240 2.58 -11.76 -17.95
N PHE A 241 1.87 -11.37 -16.89
CA PHE A 241 2.13 -11.85 -15.54
C PHE A 241 1.92 -13.37 -15.39
N VAL A 242 0.85 -13.95 -15.96
CA VAL A 242 0.60 -15.40 -15.84
C VAL A 242 1.52 -16.24 -16.74
N CYS A 243 2.17 -15.64 -17.73
CA CYS A 243 3.18 -16.32 -18.53
C CYS A 243 4.56 -16.29 -17.87
N TYR A 244 4.96 -15.12 -17.34
CA TYR A 244 6.37 -14.81 -17.07
C TYR A 244 6.62 -14.26 -15.65
N GLY A 245 5.57 -14.00 -14.87
CA GLY A 245 5.69 -13.28 -13.60
C GLY A 245 6.18 -11.84 -13.81
N GLU A 246 7.14 -11.42 -12.99
CA GLU A 246 7.86 -10.15 -13.12
C GLU A 246 9.22 -10.30 -13.85
N GLU A 247 9.53 -11.51 -14.34
CA GLU A 247 10.82 -11.80 -14.95
C GLU A 247 10.86 -11.39 -16.42
N TYR A 248 11.93 -10.68 -16.81
CA TYR A 248 12.24 -10.37 -18.19
C TYR A 248 13.42 -11.24 -18.65
N ALA A 249 13.12 -12.37 -19.29
CA ALA A 249 14.13 -13.18 -19.97
C ALA A 249 13.68 -13.56 -21.38
N GLU A 250 14.60 -13.48 -22.35
CA GLU A 250 14.32 -13.59 -23.79
C GLU A 250 13.74 -14.96 -24.20
N ASN A 251 13.95 -16.01 -23.39
CA ASN A 251 13.60 -17.39 -23.69
C ASN A 251 12.59 -18.01 -22.70
N LEU A 252 11.77 -17.21 -22.03
CA LEU A 252 10.76 -17.75 -21.13
C LEU A 252 9.65 -18.48 -21.90
N THR A 253 9.31 -19.68 -21.44
CA THR A 253 8.11 -20.40 -21.89
C THR A 253 6.93 -19.94 -21.05
N CYS A 254 5.82 -19.59 -21.69
CA CYS A 254 4.62 -19.16 -20.98
C CYS A 254 4.08 -20.30 -20.10
N GLN A 255 3.92 -20.03 -18.80
CA GLN A 255 3.41 -21.01 -17.84
C GLN A 255 1.91 -21.28 -18.00
N ASN A 256 1.13 -20.29 -18.44
CA ASN A 256 -0.32 -20.43 -18.60
C ASN A 256 -0.83 -19.84 -19.93
N PRO A 257 -0.55 -20.51 -21.07
CA PRO A 257 -0.83 -19.96 -22.39
C PRO A 257 -2.33 -19.80 -22.67
N GLY A 258 -3.17 -20.71 -22.16
CA GLY A 258 -4.62 -20.62 -22.34
C GLY A 258 -5.22 -19.39 -21.64
N LYS A 259 -4.81 -19.12 -20.40
CA LYS A 259 -5.26 -17.93 -19.66
C LYS A 259 -4.71 -16.64 -20.27
N ALA A 260 -3.45 -16.64 -20.69
CA ALA A 260 -2.86 -15.50 -21.37
C ALA A 260 -3.58 -15.16 -22.68
N LEU A 261 -3.92 -16.16 -23.50
CA LEU A 261 -4.66 -15.96 -24.74
C LEU A 261 -6.05 -15.36 -24.47
N GLN A 262 -6.79 -15.87 -23.49
CA GLN A 262 -8.10 -15.33 -23.11
C GLN A 262 -7.99 -13.88 -22.64
N ALA A 263 -6.97 -13.56 -21.83
CA ALA A 263 -6.75 -12.21 -21.33
C ALA A 263 -6.38 -11.23 -22.45
N LEU A 264 -5.53 -11.65 -23.41
CA LEU A 264 -5.21 -10.85 -24.60
C LEU A 264 -6.41 -10.63 -25.50
N GLN A 265 -7.23 -11.66 -25.73
CA GLN A 265 -8.47 -11.53 -26.49
C GLN A 265 -9.43 -10.54 -25.82
N GLN A 266 -9.52 -10.54 -24.48
CA GLN A 266 -10.34 -9.57 -23.76
C GLN A 266 -9.77 -8.14 -23.89
N SER A 267 -8.46 -7.97 -23.81
CA SER A 267 -7.79 -6.69 -24.03
C SER A 267 -8.00 -6.16 -25.46
N ALA A 268 -7.93 -7.03 -26.46
CA ALA A 268 -8.23 -6.72 -27.86
C ALA A 268 -9.71 -6.34 -28.08
N LYS A 269 -10.65 -6.98 -27.37
CA LYS A 269 -12.09 -6.59 -27.40
C LYS A 269 -12.33 -5.17 -26.89
N LEU A 270 -11.49 -4.71 -25.97
CA LEU A 270 -11.50 -3.34 -25.45
C LEU A 270 -10.61 -2.39 -26.26
N GLU A 271 -10.19 -2.81 -27.46
CA GLU A 271 -9.36 -2.03 -28.39
C GLU A 271 -8.07 -1.51 -27.75
N SER A 272 -7.49 -2.26 -26.80
CA SER A 272 -6.17 -1.91 -26.26
C SER A 272 -5.11 -2.06 -27.36
N PRO A 273 -4.35 -1.00 -27.71
CA PRO A 273 -3.24 -1.12 -28.64
C PRO A 273 -2.17 -2.07 -28.14
N ARG A 274 -1.94 -2.11 -26.82
CA ARG A 274 -1.03 -3.07 -26.19
C ARG A 274 -1.55 -4.50 -26.37
N GLY A 275 -2.81 -4.75 -26.01
CA GLY A 275 -3.43 -6.07 -26.12
C GLY A 275 -3.46 -6.59 -27.56
N LEU A 276 -3.72 -5.72 -28.53
CA LEU A 276 -3.70 -6.04 -29.95
C LEU A 276 -2.27 -6.39 -30.43
N VAL A 277 -1.25 -5.61 -30.05
CA VAL A 277 0.14 -5.93 -30.38
C VAL A 277 0.60 -7.24 -29.75
N ASP A 278 0.30 -7.44 -28.47
CA ASP A 278 0.67 -8.65 -27.74
C ASP A 278 -0.05 -9.89 -28.29
N LEU A 279 -1.33 -9.77 -28.66
CA LEU A 279 -2.09 -10.84 -29.31
C LEU A 279 -1.56 -11.16 -30.71
N GLY A 280 -1.28 -10.12 -31.51
CA GLY A 280 -0.69 -10.28 -32.83
C GLY A 280 0.66 -11.00 -32.76
N TYR A 281 1.50 -10.63 -31.79
CA TYR A 281 2.78 -11.30 -31.54
C TYR A 281 2.61 -12.75 -31.10
N ALA A 282 1.64 -13.03 -30.22
CA ALA A 282 1.32 -14.39 -29.81
C ALA A 282 0.93 -15.28 -31.00
N TYR A 283 0.10 -14.78 -31.92
CA TYR A 283 -0.29 -15.49 -33.14
C TYR A 283 0.86 -15.60 -34.16
N GLU A 284 1.70 -14.58 -34.34
CA GLU A 284 2.86 -14.64 -35.26
C GLU A 284 3.82 -15.76 -34.84
N GLN A 285 4.13 -15.83 -33.56
CA GLN A 285 5.14 -16.73 -33.00
C GLN A 285 4.59 -18.10 -32.58
N GLY A 286 3.26 -18.26 -32.54
CA GLY A 286 2.62 -19.45 -31.97
C GLY A 286 2.88 -19.63 -30.46
N LYS A 287 3.30 -18.57 -29.76
CA LYS A 287 3.76 -18.63 -28.35
C LYS A 287 2.69 -19.07 -27.35
N LEU A 288 1.41 -18.91 -27.71
CA LEU A 288 0.28 -19.31 -26.87
C LEU A 288 -0.46 -20.54 -27.44
N GLY A 289 0.23 -21.35 -28.26
CA GLY A 289 -0.27 -22.62 -28.77
C GLY A 289 -1.08 -22.55 -30.07
N GLN A 290 -1.22 -21.37 -30.66
CA GLN A 290 -1.89 -21.16 -31.95
C GLN A 290 -1.08 -20.18 -32.79
N GLN A 291 -0.44 -20.68 -33.86
CA GLN A 291 0.15 -19.81 -34.87
C GLN A 291 -0.90 -19.45 -35.92
N ASP A 292 -1.07 -18.15 -36.18
CA ASP A 292 -2.03 -17.65 -37.17
C ASP A 292 -1.57 -16.28 -37.70
N ASN A 293 -0.77 -16.27 -38.77
CA ASN A 293 -0.20 -15.03 -39.29
C ASN A 293 -1.25 -14.07 -39.88
N ALA A 294 -2.40 -14.58 -40.34
CA ALA A 294 -3.47 -13.75 -40.87
C ALA A 294 -4.12 -12.95 -39.73
N ARG A 295 -4.45 -13.61 -38.61
CA ARG A 295 -4.90 -12.91 -37.40
C ARG A 295 -3.84 -11.98 -36.84
N ALA A 296 -2.57 -12.39 -36.87
CA ALA A 296 -1.46 -11.55 -36.42
C ALA A 296 -1.42 -10.23 -37.21
N MET A 297 -1.52 -10.30 -38.54
CA MET A 297 -1.58 -9.11 -39.41
C MET A 297 -2.77 -8.23 -39.05
N ALA A 298 -3.97 -8.80 -38.93
CA ALA A 298 -5.17 -8.04 -38.58
C ALA A 298 -5.07 -7.32 -37.22
N CYS A 299 -4.51 -7.99 -36.20
CA CYS A 299 -4.28 -7.38 -34.89
C CYS A 299 -3.30 -6.21 -34.96
N TYR A 300 -2.18 -6.36 -35.68
CA TYR A 300 -1.21 -5.27 -35.83
C TYR A 300 -1.78 -4.10 -36.63
N GLN A 301 -2.55 -4.36 -37.68
CA GLN A 301 -3.21 -3.30 -38.45
C GLN A 301 -4.17 -2.50 -37.59
N GLN A 302 -5.01 -3.18 -36.79
CA GLN A 302 -5.91 -2.52 -35.86
C GLN A 302 -5.15 -1.67 -34.83
N ALA A 303 -4.06 -2.18 -34.25
CA ALA A 303 -3.23 -1.41 -33.31
C ALA A 303 -2.56 -0.19 -33.95
N ALA A 304 -2.17 -0.26 -35.23
CA ALA A 304 -1.52 0.83 -35.94
C ALA A 304 -2.45 2.00 -36.29
N LEU A 305 -3.78 1.77 -36.28
CA LEU A 305 -4.78 2.82 -36.51
C LEU A 305 -4.86 3.82 -35.36
N GLU A 306 -4.59 3.39 -34.12
CA GLU A 306 -4.60 4.27 -32.96
C GLU A 306 -3.27 5.02 -32.77
N ALA A 307 -3.36 6.30 -32.41
CA ALA A 307 -2.21 7.04 -31.92
C ALA A 307 -1.89 6.57 -30.49
N SER A 308 -0.93 5.65 -30.37
CA SER A 308 -0.49 5.08 -29.09
C SER A 308 1.01 4.83 -29.08
N GLY A 309 1.59 4.64 -27.89
CA GLY A 309 2.99 4.23 -27.75
C GLY A 309 3.31 2.83 -28.31
N TYR A 310 2.30 2.08 -28.75
CA TYR A 310 2.44 0.74 -29.33
C TYR A 310 2.33 0.74 -30.87
N ARG A 311 2.09 1.90 -31.49
CA ARG A 311 1.93 2.02 -32.95
C ARG A 311 3.17 1.55 -33.70
N ASP A 312 4.37 1.92 -33.24
CA ASP A 312 5.61 1.52 -33.91
C ASP A 312 5.82 0.01 -33.84
N SER A 313 5.53 -0.61 -32.69
CA SER A 313 5.58 -2.07 -32.53
C SER A 313 4.58 -2.80 -33.44
N ALA A 314 3.39 -2.22 -33.64
CA ALA A 314 2.41 -2.71 -34.59
C ALA A 314 2.92 -2.61 -36.04
N VAL A 315 3.46 -1.45 -36.44
CA VAL A 315 4.04 -1.25 -37.78
C VAL A 315 5.21 -2.20 -38.04
N ASP A 316 6.07 -2.42 -37.04
CA ASP A 316 7.16 -3.40 -37.13
C ASP A 316 6.62 -4.82 -37.32
N GLY A 317 5.52 -5.17 -36.65
CA GLY A 317 4.83 -6.44 -36.84
C GLY A 317 4.30 -6.64 -38.27
N ILE A 318 3.63 -5.62 -38.81
CA ILE A 318 3.16 -5.60 -40.20
C ILE A 318 4.35 -5.78 -41.17
N LYS A 319 5.43 -5.01 -40.96
CA LYS A 319 6.64 -5.09 -41.78
C LYS A 319 7.24 -6.49 -41.75
N ARG A 320 7.38 -7.11 -40.58
CA ARG A 320 7.92 -8.48 -40.44
C ARG A 320 7.09 -9.52 -41.20
N LEU A 321 5.77 -9.40 -41.20
CA LEU A 321 4.89 -10.30 -41.94
C LEU A 321 4.97 -10.07 -43.46
N ASN A 322 4.96 -8.81 -43.90
CA ASN A 322 5.13 -8.45 -45.31
C ASN A 322 6.49 -8.92 -45.87
N ASP A 323 7.57 -8.77 -45.11
CA ASP A 323 8.91 -9.26 -45.49
C ASP A 323 8.95 -10.80 -45.66
N LYS A 324 8.01 -11.53 -45.03
CA LYS A 324 7.79 -12.99 -45.21
C LYS A 324 6.84 -13.32 -46.36
N GLY A 325 6.34 -12.31 -47.10
CA GLY A 325 5.36 -12.47 -48.18
C GLY A 325 3.92 -12.65 -47.70
N LEU A 326 3.64 -12.40 -46.42
CA LEU A 326 2.30 -12.51 -45.83
C LEU A 326 1.66 -11.12 -45.85
N ASN A 327 0.74 -10.91 -46.79
CA ASN A 327 0.06 -9.64 -46.97
C ASN A 327 -1.27 -9.61 -46.19
N GLU A 328 -1.85 -8.42 -46.09
CA GLU A 328 -3.20 -8.20 -45.55
C GLU A 328 -4.25 -9.06 -46.25
N ASP A 329 -5.13 -9.65 -45.44
CA ASP A 329 -6.40 -10.23 -45.87
C ASP A 329 -7.54 -9.40 -45.28
N PRO A 330 -8.25 -8.58 -46.09
CA PRO A 330 -9.33 -7.73 -45.61
C PRO A 330 -10.52 -8.51 -45.01
N SER A 331 -10.60 -9.83 -45.23
CA SER A 331 -11.64 -10.68 -44.64
C SER A 331 -11.31 -11.17 -43.23
N GLN A 332 -10.05 -10.99 -42.79
CA GLN A 332 -9.57 -11.47 -41.51
C GLN A 332 -9.71 -10.40 -40.42
N SER A 333 -10.26 -10.79 -39.26
CA SER A 333 -10.27 -10.00 -38.03
C SER A 333 -9.23 -10.50 -37.03
N CYS A 334 -8.83 -9.62 -36.10
CA CYS A 334 -7.96 -9.98 -34.99
C CYS A 334 -8.60 -11.02 -34.03
N LEU A 335 -9.91 -10.87 -33.78
CA LEU A 335 -10.72 -11.76 -32.96
C LEU A 335 -11.59 -12.68 -33.82
#